data_AF-A0A524CQZ2-F1
#
_entry.id   AF-A0A524CQZ2-F1
#
_cell.length_a   1.000
_cell.length_b   1.000
_cell.length_c   1.000
_cell.angle_alpha   90.00
_cell.angle_beta   90.00
_cell.angle_gamma   90.00
#
_symmetry.space_group_name_H-M   'P 1'
#
loop_
_entity.id
_entity.type
_entity.pdbx_description
1 polymer ?
#
loop_
_entity_poly.entity_id
_entity_poly.type
_entity_poly.pdbx_seq_one_letter_code
_entity_poly.pdbx_strand_id
1 'polypeptide(L)'
;MTPPPGMKPPPGASMPSPTPSAPSPTPSVSSAPTQPQQPIDPYPNKIDVNTLRNQKNGIILTPKIDPNLEGGRVQLSSGVLQQLGLGQGMLIAWEDPLTRAPGSARVDQAAISDSEIRMSKDTKEDTNIQAKEIVIYSTEPPIEKASEVMLEVQSQPNLKGFCKVSPRIQHTLSIQEGDVLAFEDELTGAIGAGKVQIDENVSDETIVIDSEILEASGIGSFEVNVSKNQRQIMPLQSISLGISPISGENMWEIISTARQNVNALKGWLSNYIIFKGIKLRWKDANIACSILSTVPDLTGDILAEVTPNTTLSLSPTGLIPFNAILIIDISRSMMARDVLVTNIAPAIEGIKAAMESREIQEFLKKFKDGINVPRRISAAFAAVLFLSEKVGRGFGEKVSVIRFADEAQVLPFGDSYYMDSASGKKGVLEEAARMIVDRIGNAYGQATNMGPAMLKAHEVLFEFEKINPDQPTMVVLLTDGAPTDGNDFFEAVQAFADNPNVVIYIIGLGNPDDELMNRAAQLCGGEYFKPDDAGELLVWYSKRARDLTVKLKAHQK
;
A
#
# COMPACT_ATOMS: atom_id res chain seq x y z
N MET A 1 35.58 -32.50 4.13
CA MET A 1 35.21 -32.59 2.70
C MET A 1 36.34 -31.99 1.90
N THR A 2 36.98 -32.82 1.07
CA THR A 2 38.08 -32.48 0.15
C THR A 2 37.54 -31.79 -1.11
N PRO A 3 38.22 -30.79 -1.69
CA PRO A 3 37.79 -30.17 -2.95
C PRO A 3 38.21 -31.02 -4.17
N PRO A 4 37.45 -30.96 -5.28
CA PRO A 4 37.71 -31.75 -6.48
C PRO A 4 38.77 -31.13 -7.42
N PRO A 5 39.41 -31.93 -8.29
CA PRO A 5 40.52 -31.50 -9.13
C PRO A 5 40.11 -30.99 -10.53
N GLY A 6 40.68 -29.82 -10.88
CA GLY A 6 41.21 -29.32 -12.15
C GLY A 6 40.64 -29.72 -13.53
N MET A 7 40.38 -28.69 -14.35
CA MET A 7 40.45 -28.77 -15.82
C MET A 7 41.55 -27.83 -16.37
N LYS A 8 42.32 -28.35 -17.33
CA LYS A 8 43.42 -27.66 -18.05
C LYS A 8 42.88 -26.80 -19.21
N PRO A 9 43.54 -25.69 -19.54
CA PRO A 9 43.21 -24.86 -20.71
C PRO A 9 43.75 -25.46 -22.03
N PRO A 10 43.11 -25.18 -23.18
CA PRO A 10 43.59 -25.60 -24.49
C PRO A 10 44.79 -24.77 -24.99
N PRO A 11 45.67 -25.34 -25.81
CA PRO A 11 46.83 -24.67 -26.39
C PRO A 11 46.47 -23.79 -27.59
N GLY A 12 47.22 -22.69 -27.73
CA GLY A 12 46.99 -21.63 -28.72
C GLY A 12 47.21 -22.03 -30.18
N ALA A 13 46.58 -21.24 -31.05
CA ALA A 13 46.83 -21.23 -32.48
C ALA A 13 47.30 -19.82 -32.90
N SER A 14 48.40 -19.87 -33.64
CA SER A 14 49.25 -18.80 -34.15
C SER A 14 48.60 -17.89 -35.19
N MET A 15 48.92 -16.59 -35.12
CA MET A 15 48.77 -15.65 -36.24
C MET A 15 49.75 -15.98 -37.38
N PRO A 16 49.36 -15.85 -38.66
CA PRO A 16 50.30 -15.76 -39.76
C PRO A 16 50.63 -14.29 -40.10
N SER A 17 51.94 -14.03 -40.15
CA SER A 17 52.59 -12.82 -40.69
C SER A 17 52.47 -12.74 -42.23
N PRO A 18 52.78 -11.59 -42.85
CA PRO A 18 52.47 -11.29 -44.24
C PRO A 18 53.61 -11.67 -45.20
N THR A 19 53.29 -11.91 -46.48
CA THR A 19 54.21 -11.88 -47.66
C THR A 19 53.40 -12.17 -48.93
N PRO A 20 53.91 -11.95 -50.17
CA PRO A 20 54.73 -10.87 -50.68
C PRO A 20 54.15 -10.25 -51.99
N SER A 21 54.75 -9.11 -52.35
CA SER A 21 54.69 -8.37 -53.62
C SER A 21 54.88 -9.17 -54.91
N ALA A 22 54.11 -8.82 -55.96
CA ALA A 22 54.47 -8.77 -57.40
C ALA A 22 53.25 -8.30 -58.24
N PRO A 23 53.38 -7.97 -59.54
CA PRO A 23 54.34 -7.07 -60.20
C PRO A 23 53.62 -5.94 -60.99
N SER A 24 54.36 -4.88 -61.28
CA SER A 24 53.96 -3.79 -62.19
C SER A 24 53.77 -4.28 -63.63
N PRO A 25 52.73 -3.83 -64.36
CA PRO A 25 52.75 -3.79 -65.81
C PRO A 25 52.96 -2.36 -66.33
N THR A 26 53.83 -2.30 -67.34
CA THR A 26 54.21 -1.18 -68.19
C THR A 26 53.02 -0.56 -68.95
N PRO A 27 53.14 0.72 -69.38
CA PRO A 27 52.08 1.41 -70.11
C PRO A 27 52.11 1.04 -71.59
N SER A 28 51.04 0.46 -72.12
CA SER A 28 50.79 0.39 -73.55
C SER A 28 49.74 1.43 -73.94
N VAL A 29 50.22 2.41 -74.69
CA VAL A 29 49.43 3.45 -75.34
C VAL A 29 48.63 2.80 -76.47
N SER A 30 47.29 2.78 -76.36
CA SER A 30 46.41 2.65 -77.51
C SER A 30 45.34 3.74 -77.46
N SER A 31 45.56 4.75 -78.28
CA SER A 31 44.61 5.83 -78.57
C SER A 31 43.43 5.26 -79.36
N ALA A 32 42.35 4.92 -78.67
CA ALA A 32 41.04 4.71 -79.28
C ALA A 32 40.24 6.03 -79.27
N PRO A 33 39.46 6.32 -80.32
CA PRO A 33 38.79 7.60 -80.49
C PRO A 33 37.71 7.84 -79.43
N THR A 34 37.76 9.03 -78.84
CA THR A 34 36.85 9.56 -77.83
C THR A 34 35.41 9.53 -78.35
N GLN A 35 34.62 8.53 -77.94
CA GLN A 35 33.17 8.65 -78.00
C GLN A 35 32.73 9.74 -77.01
N PRO A 36 31.74 10.58 -77.35
CA PRO A 36 31.21 11.56 -76.41
C PRO A 36 30.70 10.82 -75.16
N GLN A 37 31.36 11.09 -74.02
CA GLN A 37 30.89 10.65 -72.71
C GLN A 37 29.47 11.19 -72.54
N GLN A 38 28.47 10.30 -72.68
CA GLN A 38 27.14 10.62 -72.19
C GLN A 38 27.27 10.95 -70.70
N PRO A 39 26.63 12.02 -70.20
CA PRO A 39 26.65 12.32 -68.79
C PRO A 39 26.18 11.09 -68.03
N ILE A 40 27.06 10.54 -67.19
CA ILE A 40 26.72 9.42 -66.31
C ILE A 40 25.54 9.89 -65.46
N ASP A 41 24.40 9.22 -65.59
CA ASP A 41 23.23 9.52 -64.76
C ASP A 41 23.67 9.36 -63.29
N PRO A 42 23.58 10.41 -62.45
CA PRO A 42 24.01 10.33 -61.07
C PRO A 42 23.20 9.30 -60.26
N TYR A 43 22.06 8.83 -60.77
CA TYR A 43 21.19 7.86 -60.13
C TYR A 43 20.87 6.67 -61.06
N PRO A 44 21.82 5.74 -61.25
CA PRO A 44 21.65 4.61 -62.17
C PRO A 44 20.53 3.63 -61.75
N ASN A 45 20.12 3.65 -60.48
CA ASN A 45 19.09 2.77 -59.92
C ASN A 45 17.74 3.47 -59.70
N LYS A 46 17.53 4.66 -60.28
CA LYS A 46 16.28 5.41 -60.10
C LYS A 46 15.07 4.61 -60.56
N ILE A 47 13.98 4.71 -59.81
CA ILE A 47 12.69 4.11 -60.14
C ILE A 47 11.63 5.20 -60.20
N ASP A 48 10.61 5.00 -61.03
CA ASP A 48 9.41 5.82 -60.97
C ASP A 48 8.71 5.67 -59.60
N VAL A 49 8.31 6.79 -58.99
CA VAL A 49 7.76 6.82 -57.63
C VAL A 49 6.44 6.06 -57.52
N ASN A 50 5.61 6.04 -58.56
CA ASN A 50 4.35 5.27 -58.56
C ASN A 50 4.61 3.78 -58.70
N THR A 51 5.63 3.41 -59.47
CA THR A 51 6.08 2.01 -59.55
C THR A 51 6.58 1.53 -58.19
N LEU A 52 7.39 2.33 -57.48
CA LEU A 52 7.86 2.01 -56.14
C LEU A 52 6.70 1.93 -55.12
N ARG A 53 5.76 2.86 -55.20
CA ARG A 53 4.53 2.88 -54.38
C ARG A 53 3.77 1.56 -54.51
N ASN A 54 3.55 1.09 -55.74
CA ASN A 54 2.86 -0.17 -55.99
C ASN A 54 3.66 -1.38 -55.50
N GLN A 55 4.99 -1.36 -55.64
CA GLN A 55 5.86 -2.43 -55.15
C GLN A 55 5.83 -2.56 -53.62
N LYS A 56 5.75 -1.45 -52.91
CA LYS A 56 5.78 -1.40 -51.44
C LYS A 56 4.40 -1.35 -50.79
N ASN A 57 3.35 -1.24 -51.59
CA ASN A 57 2.00 -0.91 -51.13
C ASN A 57 2.00 0.34 -50.23
N GLY A 58 2.75 1.37 -50.65
CA GLY A 58 3.03 2.56 -49.84
C GLY A 58 2.22 3.81 -50.20
N ILE A 59 2.57 4.90 -49.53
CA ILE A 59 2.01 6.24 -49.71
C ILE A 59 3.14 7.17 -50.13
N ILE A 60 2.87 8.05 -51.11
CA ILE A 60 3.84 9.03 -51.59
C ILE A 60 3.72 10.28 -50.72
N LEU A 61 4.80 10.66 -50.04
CA LEU A 61 4.85 11.86 -49.19
C LEU A 61 6.06 12.74 -49.53
N THR A 62 5.91 14.04 -49.29
CA THR A 62 6.98 15.03 -49.42
C THR A 62 7.76 15.17 -48.11
N PRO A 63 9.07 14.88 -48.07
CA PRO A 63 9.90 15.09 -46.89
C PRO A 63 10.09 16.57 -46.58
N LYS A 64 9.75 16.97 -45.35
CA LYS A 64 10.05 18.30 -44.82
C LYS A 64 10.95 18.19 -43.59
N ILE A 65 11.94 19.06 -43.52
CA ILE A 65 12.82 19.15 -42.36
C ILE A 65 12.11 19.98 -41.29
N ASP A 66 11.95 19.42 -40.09
CA ASP A 66 11.53 20.16 -38.90
C ASP A 66 12.73 20.26 -37.96
N PRO A 67 13.24 21.47 -37.65
CA PRO A 67 14.38 21.63 -36.78
C PRO A 67 14.08 21.29 -35.30
N ASN A 68 12.80 21.14 -34.93
CA ASN A 68 12.41 20.78 -33.56
C ASN A 68 12.24 19.27 -33.37
N LEU A 69 12.43 18.47 -34.42
CA LEU A 69 12.43 17.01 -34.33
C LEU A 69 13.82 16.51 -33.93
N GLU A 70 13.89 15.83 -32.79
CA GLU A 70 15.10 15.18 -32.29
C GLU A 70 14.90 13.66 -32.14
N GLY A 71 15.99 12.91 -32.01
CA GLY A 71 15.93 11.49 -31.62
C GLY A 71 15.53 10.50 -32.73
N GLY A 72 15.65 10.87 -34.00
CA GLY A 72 15.43 9.95 -35.13
C GLY A 72 13.97 9.56 -35.35
N ARG A 73 13.02 10.33 -34.80
CA ARG A 73 11.57 10.16 -35.00
C ARG A 73 11.08 10.96 -36.20
N VAL A 74 9.93 10.55 -36.74
CA VAL A 74 9.26 11.24 -37.85
C VAL A 74 7.82 11.56 -37.49
N GLN A 75 7.27 12.63 -38.06
CA GLN A 75 5.88 12.99 -37.85
C GLN A 75 5.04 12.70 -39.08
N LEU A 76 3.87 12.10 -38.85
CA LEU A 76 2.84 11.86 -39.85
C LEU A 76 1.49 12.45 -39.38
N SER A 77 0.62 12.76 -40.34
CA SER A 77 -0.74 13.14 -40.03
C SER A 77 -1.57 11.93 -39.58
N SER A 78 -2.66 12.18 -38.87
CA SER A 78 -3.62 11.15 -38.50
C SER A 78 -4.22 10.40 -39.71
N GLY A 79 -4.43 11.10 -40.83
CA GLY A 79 -4.96 10.52 -42.06
C GLY A 79 -3.98 9.53 -42.71
N VAL A 80 -2.68 9.84 -42.72
CA VAL A 80 -1.65 8.94 -43.24
C VAL A 80 -1.50 7.71 -42.34
N LEU A 81 -1.48 7.90 -41.01
CA LEU A 81 -1.44 6.78 -40.05
C LEU A 81 -2.61 5.82 -40.26
N GLN A 82 -3.82 6.35 -40.44
CA GLN A 82 -5.02 5.54 -40.71
C GLN A 82 -4.90 4.76 -42.04
N GLN A 83 -4.34 5.37 -43.09
CA GLN A 83 -4.12 4.69 -44.37
C GLN A 83 -3.07 3.57 -44.27
N LEU A 84 -2.05 3.73 -43.43
CA LEU A 84 -1.04 2.71 -43.15
C LEU A 84 -1.54 1.64 -42.17
N GLY A 85 -2.69 1.84 -41.52
CA GLY A 85 -3.18 0.96 -40.46
C GLY A 85 -2.33 1.02 -39.19
N LEU A 86 -1.67 2.16 -38.95
CA LEU A 86 -0.71 2.36 -37.85
C LEU A 86 -1.22 3.43 -36.88
N GLY A 87 -0.59 3.48 -35.71
CA GLY A 87 -0.79 4.50 -34.70
C GLY A 87 0.52 5.11 -34.24
N GLN A 88 0.43 6.10 -33.35
CA GLN A 88 1.59 6.74 -32.74
C GLN A 88 2.49 5.70 -32.04
N GLY A 89 3.81 5.87 -32.17
CA GLY A 89 4.85 5.01 -31.57
C GLY A 89 5.24 3.79 -32.41
N MET A 90 4.50 3.49 -33.48
CA MET A 90 4.78 2.34 -34.36
C MET A 90 5.86 2.65 -35.40
N LEU A 91 6.45 1.60 -35.98
CA LEU A 91 7.53 1.71 -36.95
C LEU A 91 6.98 1.88 -38.38
N ILE A 92 7.57 2.82 -39.12
CA ILE A 92 7.41 2.95 -40.55
C ILE A 92 8.75 2.75 -41.25
N ALA A 93 8.71 2.40 -42.53
CA ALA A 93 9.87 2.49 -43.41
C ALA A 93 9.58 3.38 -44.61
N TRP A 94 10.65 3.84 -45.24
CA TRP A 94 10.60 4.57 -46.49
C TRP A 94 11.68 4.15 -47.44
N GLU A 95 11.50 4.50 -48.71
CA GLU A 95 12.50 4.33 -49.74
C GLU A 95 12.48 5.53 -50.70
N ASP A 96 13.66 6.09 -50.95
CA ASP A 96 13.86 7.19 -51.89
C ASP A 96 13.88 6.64 -53.34
N PRO A 97 13.02 7.14 -54.25
CA PRO A 97 12.96 6.63 -55.63
C PRO A 97 14.19 6.98 -56.49
N LEU A 98 14.96 8.01 -56.15
CA LEU A 98 16.20 8.39 -56.85
C LEU A 98 17.38 7.56 -56.34
N THR A 99 17.61 7.54 -55.03
CA THR A 99 18.80 6.89 -54.45
C THR A 99 18.61 5.42 -54.11
N ARG A 100 17.35 4.95 -54.04
CA ARG A 100 16.96 3.64 -53.47
C ARG A 100 17.41 3.46 -52.02
N ALA A 101 17.73 4.56 -51.32
CA ALA A 101 18.12 4.51 -49.93
C ALA A 101 16.90 4.19 -49.07
N PRO A 102 16.94 3.12 -48.27
CA PRO A 102 15.89 2.83 -47.31
C PRO A 102 16.11 3.63 -46.02
N GLY A 103 15.02 3.90 -45.31
CA GLY A 103 15.07 4.37 -43.93
C GLY A 103 13.89 3.85 -43.13
N SER A 104 13.97 3.98 -41.81
CA SER A 104 12.91 3.60 -40.90
C SER A 104 12.96 4.43 -39.63
N ALA A 105 11.80 4.73 -39.06
CA ALA A 105 11.71 5.47 -37.81
C ALA A 105 10.37 5.17 -37.12
N ARG A 106 10.31 5.47 -35.82
CA ARG A 106 9.05 5.54 -35.09
C ARG A 106 8.31 6.82 -35.41
N VAL A 107 6.99 6.72 -35.43
CA VAL A 107 6.12 7.83 -35.82
C VAL A 107 5.48 8.54 -34.64
N ASP A 108 5.52 9.86 -34.68
CA ASP A 108 4.70 10.73 -33.85
C ASP A 108 3.54 11.31 -34.66
N GLN A 109 2.33 11.27 -34.10
CA GLN A 109 1.20 11.90 -34.73
C GLN A 109 1.30 13.42 -34.58
N ALA A 110 1.17 14.16 -35.69
CA ALA A 110 1.19 15.62 -35.67
C ALA A 110 0.10 16.21 -36.58
N ALA A 111 -0.26 17.47 -36.31
CA ALA A 111 -1.18 18.24 -37.15
C ALA A 111 -0.44 18.77 -38.39
N ILE A 112 -0.17 17.89 -39.35
CA ILE A 112 0.52 18.19 -40.62
C ILE A 112 -0.32 17.75 -41.82
N SER A 113 0.07 18.15 -43.03
CA SER A 113 -0.63 17.75 -44.27
C SER A 113 -0.51 16.25 -44.51
N ASP A 114 -1.57 15.62 -45.04
CA ASP A 114 -1.59 14.21 -45.47
C ASP A 114 -0.63 13.91 -46.63
N SER A 115 -0.03 14.94 -47.23
CA SER A 115 0.97 14.83 -48.30
C SER A 115 2.42 14.97 -47.81
N GLU A 116 2.65 15.06 -46.50
CA GLU A 116 3.94 15.43 -45.92
C GLU A 116 4.39 14.45 -44.84
N ILE A 117 5.71 14.26 -44.75
CA ILE A 117 6.38 13.63 -43.62
C ILE A 117 7.40 14.61 -43.06
N ARG A 118 7.34 14.88 -41.76
CA ARG A 118 8.38 15.69 -41.12
C ARG A 118 9.44 14.80 -40.50
N MET A 119 10.69 15.18 -40.68
CA MET A 119 11.85 14.47 -40.13
C MET A 119 12.92 15.48 -39.71
N SER A 120 13.83 15.07 -38.84
CA SER A 120 14.97 15.92 -38.49
C SER A 120 15.92 16.07 -39.70
N LYS A 121 16.80 17.08 -39.63
CA LYS A 121 17.85 17.26 -40.63
C LYS A 121 18.75 16.02 -40.71
N ASP A 122 19.16 15.52 -39.54
CA ASP A 122 20.06 14.37 -39.42
C ASP A 122 19.41 13.11 -40.01
N THR A 123 18.13 12.84 -39.69
CA THR A 123 17.41 11.68 -40.27
C THR A 123 17.35 11.73 -41.79
N LYS A 124 17.14 12.92 -42.37
CA LYS A 124 17.10 13.08 -43.83
C LYS A 124 18.48 12.84 -44.47
N GLU A 125 19.53 13.39 -43.85
CA GLU A 125 20.91 13.27 -44.35
C GLU A 125 21.45 11.85 -44.19
N ASP A 126 21.24 11.23 -43.02
CA ASP A 126 21.71 9.88 -42.69
C ASP A 126 21.04 8.81 -43.56
N THR A 127 19.77 9.00 -43.93
CA THR A 127 19.06 8.09 -44.84
C THR A 127 19.19 8.49 -46.32
N ASN A 128 20.04 9.47 -46.64
CA ASN A 128 20.38 9.92 -47.99
C ASN A 128 19.15 10.19 -48.88
N ILE A 129 18.18 10.92 -48.35
CA ILE A 129 16.98 11.34 -49.09
C ILE A 129 17.31 12.55 -49.97
N GLN A 130 17.24 12.36 -51.28
CA GLN A 130 17.51 13.35 -52.33
C GLN A 130 16.24 13.68 -53.15
N ALA A 131 15.26 12.79 -53.20
CA ALA A 131 14.02 12.99 -53.94
C ALA A 131 13.10 14.03 -53.27
N LYS A 132 12.27 14.68 -54.09
CA LYS A 132 11.18 15.56 -53.62
C LYS A 132 10.05 14.78 -52.95
N GLU A 133 9.83 13.55 -53.40
CA GLU A 133 8.79 12.66 -52.92
C GLU A 133 9.41 11.29 -52.64
N ILE A 134 9.00 10.68 -51.54
CA ILE A 134 9.44 9.34 -51.13
C ILE A 134 8.22 8.45 -50.91
N VAL A 135 8.45 7.14 -50.96
CA VAL A 135 7.40 6.16 -50.66
C VAL A 135 7.55 5.70 -49.21
N ILE A 136 6.54 5.98 -48.40
CA ILE A 136 6.40 5.48 -47.02
C ILE A 136 5.54 4.22 -47.03
N TYR A 137 5.90 3.23 -46.22
CA TYR A 137 5.13 1.99 -46.07
C TYR A 137 5.23 1.46 -44.65
N SER A 138 4.23 0.67 -44.26
CA SER A 138 4.23 0.02 -42.96
C SER A 138 5.23 -1.15 -42.94
N THR A 139 6.02 -1.25 -41.88
CA THR A 139 6.82 -2.45 -41.56
C THR A 139 6.09 -3.43 -40.65
N GLU A 140 4.86 -3.07 -40.28
CA GLU A 140 4.10 -3.65 -39.19
C GLU A 140 2.69 -4.06 -39.70
N PRO A 141 2.10 -5.15 -39.21
CA PRO A 141 0.72 -5.50 -39.55
C PRO A 141 -0.26 -4.38 -39.17
N PRO A 142 -1.37 -4.18 -39.92
CA PRO A 142 -2.40 -3.22 -39.55
C PRO A 142 -2.94 -3.48 -38.14
N ILE A 143 -3.35 -2.42 -37.43
CA ILE A 143 -4.02 -2.54 -36.13
C ILE A 143 -5.41 -3.15 -36.31
N GLU A 144 -5.66 -4.25 -35.63
CA GLU A 144 -6.99 -4.84 -35.48
C GLU A 144 -7.58 -4.38 -34.15
N LYS A 145 -8.81 -3.86 -34.17
CA LYS A 145 -9.50 -3.41 -32.95
C LYS A 145 -10.11 -4.60 -32.23
N ALA A 146 -9.86 -4.73 -30.94
CA ALA A 146 -10.41 -5.78 -30.10
C ALA A 146 -10.87 -5.22 -28.73
N SER A 147 -11.86 -5.88 -28.12
CA SER A 147 -12.26 -5.59 -26.74
C SER A 147 -11.35 -6.24 -25.71
N GLU A 148 -10.73 -7.35 -26.09
CA GLU A 148 -9.83 -8.16 -25.28
C GLU A 148 -8.72 -8.76 -26.15
N VAL A 149 -7.55 -9.01 -25.54
CA VAL A 149 -6.41 -9.65 -26.19
C VAL A 149 -5.72 -10.56 -25.18
N MET A 150 -5.32 -11.75 -25.60
CA MET A 150 -4.51 -12.65 -24.79
C MET A 150 -3.03 -12.24 -24.90
N LEU A 151 -2.38 -11.98 -23.77
CA LEU A 151 -0.99 -11.53 -23.71
C LEU A 151 -0.17 -12.38 -22.76
N GLU A 152 1.10 -12.62 -23.12
CA GLU A 152 2.08 -13.23 -22.23
C GLU A 152 2.40 -12.27 -21.06
N VAL A 153 2.47 -12.81 -19.85
CA VAL A 153 2.75 -12.05 -18.64
C VAL A 153 4.24 -12.02 -18.35
N GLN A 154 4.80 -10.82 -18.27
CA GLN A 154 6.10 -10.58 -17.67
C GLN A 154 5.94 -9.83 -16.35
N SER A 155 6.57 -10.33 -15.29
CA SER A 155 6.54 -9.69 -13.98
C SER A 155 7.74 -8.76 -13.82
N GLN A 156 7.48 -7.50 -13.47
CA GLN A 156 8.54 -6.54 -13.14
C GLN A 156 8.27 -5.89 -11.78
N PRO A 157 9.25 -5.89 -10.85
CA PRO A 157 9.08 -5.19 -9.58
C PRO A 157 9.15 -3.68 -9.74
N ASN A 158 8.55 -2.98 -8.77
CA ASN A 158 8.65 -1.52 -8.60
C ASN A 158 8.00 -0.71 -9.74
N LEU A 159 7.00 -1.27 -10.42
CA LEU A 159 6.15 -0.51 -11.34
C LEU A 159 5.11 0.36 -10.62
N LYS A 160 5.00 0.25 -9.29
CA LYS A 160 4.12 1.08 -8.44
C LYS A 160 2.66 1.01 -8.86
N GLY A 161 2.15 -0.18 -9.18
CA GLY A 161 0.74 -0.34 -9.57
C GLY A 161 0.45 -0.11 -11.07
N PHE A 162 1.50 0.12 -11.87
CA PHE A 162 1.38 0.23 -13.31
C PHE A 162 1.63 -1.10 -14.02
N CYS A 163 1.04 -1.25 -15.20
CA CYS A 163 1.36 -2.28 -16.18
C CYS A 163 1.79 -1.61 -17.49
N LYS A 164 2.76 -2.21 -18.18
CA LYS A 164 3.27 -1.71 -19.44
C LYS A 164 2.76 -2.52 -20.61
N VAL A 165 2.40 -1.82 -21.68
CA VAL A 165 1.95 -2.40 -22.94
C VAL A 165 2.59 -1.68 -24.12
N SER A 166 2.69 -2.37 -25.25
CA SER A 166 3.23 -1.76 -26.47
C SER A 166 2.25 -0.74 -27.08
N PRO A 167 2.74 0.17 -27.95
CA PRO A 167 1.87 1.06 -28.71
C PRO A 167 0.83 0.31 -29.56
N ARG A 168 1.13 -0.88 -30.07
CA ARG A 168 0.14 -1.68 -30.81
C ARG A 168 -1.03 -2.05 -29.91
N ILE A 169 -0.75 -2.59 -28.72
CA ILE A 169 -1.78 -2.97 -27.75
C ILE A 169 -2.60 -1.75 -27.31
N GLN A 170 -1.95 -0.60 -27.15
CA GLN A 170 -2.63 0.67 -26.90
C GLN A 170 -3.75 0.92 -27.92
N HIS A 171 -3.41 0.81 -29.20
CA HIS A 171 -4.36 1.07 -30.28
C HIS A 171 -5.36 -0.08 -30.44
N THR A 172 -4.96 -1.34 -30.29
CA THR A 172 -5.84 -2.51 -30.34
C THR A 172 -6.98 -2.39 -29.32
N LEU A 173 -6.65 -2.11 -28.06
CA LEU A 173 -7.62 -2.00 -26.95
C LEU A 173 -8.23 -0.60 -26.79
N SER A 174 -7.79 0.38 -27.59
CA SER A 174 -8.23 1.78 -27.50
C SER A 174 -8.08 2.39 -26.09
N ILE A 175 -6.90 2.19 -25.52
CA ILE A 175 -6.49 2.68 -24.19
C ILE A 175 -5.56 3.89 -24.30
N GLN A 176 -5.47 4.67 -23.23
CA GLN A 176 -4.57 5.81 -23.09
C GLN A 176 -3.66 5.63 -21.86
N GLU A 177 -2.60 6.44 -21.79
CA GLU A 177 -1.75 6.51 -20.59
C GLU A 177 -2.61 6.82 -19.35
N GLY A 178 -2.45 6.01 -18.29
CA GLY A 178 -3.22 6.15 -17.05
C GLY A 178 -4.62 5.52 -17.06
N ASP A 179 -5.11 5.00 -18.19
CA ASP A 179 -6.30 4.13 -18.20
C ASP A 179 -6.05 2.90 -17.31
N VAL A 180 -7.12 2.21 -16.92
CA VAL A 180 -7.01 0.96 -16.15
C VAL A 180 -7.26 -0.23 -17.05
N LEU A 181 -6.35 -1.19 -17.04
CA LEU A 181 -6.54 -2.51 -17.63
C LEU A 181 -7.03 -3.48 -16.58
N ALA A 182 -7.97 -4.33 -16.98
CA ALA A 182 -8.32 -5.55 -16.27
C ALA A 182 -7.59 -6.70 -16.95
N PHE A 183 -7.03 -7.60 -16.14
CA PHE A 183 -6.41 -8.82 -16.63
C PHE A 183 -6.96 -10.01 -15.87
N GLU A 184 -7.35 -11.05 -16.62
CA GLU A 184 -8.02 -12.23 -16.10
C GLU A 184 -7.26 -13.49 -16.53
N ASP A 185 -7.04 -14.37 -15.56
CA ASP A 185 -6.50 -15.71 -15.77
C ASP A 185 -7.65 -16.67 -16.07
N GLU A 186 -7.77 -17.12 -17.32
CA GLU A 186 -8.86 -18.02 -17.76
C GLU A 186 -8.90 -19.34 -16.97
N LEU A 187 -7.75 -19.83 -16.49
CA LEU A 187 -7.67 -21.13 -15.82
C LEU A 187 -8.20 -21.07 -14.39
N THR A 188 -7.94 -19.96 -13.69
CA THR A 188 -8.24 -19.81 -12.26
C THR A 188 -9.42 -18.88 -12.00
N GLY A 189 -9.82 -18.05 -12.98
CA GLY A 189 -10.75 -16.95 -12.81
C GLY A 189 -10.18 -15.82 -11.94
N ALA A 190 -8.86 -15.81 -11.72
CA ALA A 190 -8.20 -14.75 -10.96
C ALA A 190 -8.18 -13.46 -11.77
N ILE A 191 -8.57 -12.35 -11.14
CA ILE A 191 -8.68 -11.04 -11.79
C ILE A 191 -7.74 -10.07 -11.09
N GLY A 192 -7.02 -9.27 -11.87
CA GLY A 192 -6.27 -8.12 -11.40
C GLY A 192 -6.56 -6.87 -12.23
N ALA A 193 -6.06 -5.73 -11.73
CA ALA A 193 -6.17 -4.46 -12.42
C ALA A 193 -4.95 -3.58 -12.17
N GLY A 194 -4.52 -2.84 -13.21
CA GLY A 194 -3.35 -1.96 -13.16
C GLY A 194 -3.50 -0.73 -14.05
N LYS A 195 -2.78 0.34 -13.71
CA LYS A 195 -2.75 1.58 -14.51
C LYS A 195 -1.82 1.41 -15.71
N VAL A 196 -2.24 1.89 -16.87
CA VAL A 196 -1.49 1.72 -18.12
C VAL A 196 -0.33 2.68 -18.20
N GLN A 197 0.83 2.15 -18.56
CA GLN A 197 1.97 2.88 -19.08
C GLN A 197 2.33 2.36 -20.48
N ILE A 198 2.43 3.24 -21.47
CA ILE A 198 2.84 2.84 -22.82
C ILE A 198 4.37 2.83 -22.90
N ASP A 199 4.93 1.68 -23.31
CA ASP A 199 6.38 1.50 -23.43
C ASP A 199 6.71 0.88 -24.79
N GLU A 200 7.47 1.63 -25.59
CA GLU A 200 7.89 1.25 -26.93
C GLU A 200 8.84 0.04 -26.96
N ASN A 201 9.44 -0.32 -25.82
CA ASN A 201 10.35 -1.47 -25.70
C ASN A 201 9.64 -2.78 -25.34
N VAL A 202 8.34 -2.73 -25.05
CA VAL A 202 7.53 -3.92 -24.73
C VAL A 202 7.10 -4.60 -26.03
N SER A 203 7.19 -5.93 -26.07
CA SER A 203 6.74 -6.74 -27.21
C SER A 203 5.23 -6.62 -27.41
N ASP A 204 4.78 -6.74 -28.66
CA ASP A 204 3.36 -6.70 -29.03
C ASP A 204 2.54 -7.88 -28.50
N GLU A 205 3.20 -8.95 -28.04
CA GLU A 205 2.57 -10.17 -27.50
C GLU A 205 2.61 -10.21 -25.96
N THR A 206 3.13 -9.17 -25.31
CA THR A 206 3.44 -9.22 -23.88
C THR A 206 2.81 -8.05 -23.13
N ILE A 207 2.40 -8.31 -21.89
CA ILE A 207 2.11 -7.29 -20.88
C ILE A 207 3.11 -7.40 -19.73
N VAL A 208 3.71 -6.28 -19.33
CA VAL A 208 4.57 -6.23 -18.15
C VAL A 208 3.77 -5.75 -16.96
N ILE A 209 3.57 -6.57 -15.93
CA ILE A 209 2.71 -6.27 -14.77
C ILE A 209 3.59 -6.07 -13.53
N ASP A 210 3.22 -5.11 -12.66
CA ASP A 210 3.86 -4.99 -11.35
C ASP A 210 3.76 -6.31 -10.59
N SER A 211 4.90 -6.83 -10.16
CA SER A 211 4.98 -8.03 -9.31
C SER A 211 4.05 -7.99 -8.09
N GLU A 212 3.83 -6.82 -7.48
CA GLU A 212 2.94 -6.67 -6.32
C GLU A 212 1.47 -6.86 -6.72
N ILE A 213 1.06 -6.35 -7.90
CA ILE A 213 -0.31 -6.57 -8.36
C ILE A 213 -0.48 -8.04 -8.73
N LEU A 214 0.45 -8.62 -9.49
CA LEU A 214 0.36 -9.99 -9.98
C LEU A 214 0.17 -10.98 -8.82
N GLU A 215 1.03 -10.87 -7.79
CA GLU A 215 0.93 -11.69 -6.58
C GLU A 215 -0.38 -11.45 -5.83
N ALA A 216 -0.82 -10.19 -5.70
CA ALA A 216 -2.06 -9.86 -5.00
C ALA A 216 -3.32 -10.31 -5.73
N SER A 217 -3.30 -10.36 -7.06
CA SER A 217 -4.39 -10.91 -7.89
C SER A 217 -4.42 -12.44 -7.89
N GLY A 218 -3.37 -13.12 -7.45
CA GLY A 218 -3.30 -14.58 -7.45
C GLY A 218 -3.13 -15.21 -8.84
N ILE A 219 -2.70 -14.41 -9.83
CA ILE A 219 -2.49 -14.85 -11.20
C ILE A 219 -1.19 -15.63 -11.28
N GLY A 220 -1.29 -16.90 -11.65
CA GLY A 220 -0.16 -17.81 -11.81
C GLY A 220 0.11 -18.24 -13.26
N SER A 221 -0.79 -17.90 -14.18
CA SER A 221 -0.69 -18.26 -15.60
C SER A 221 0.35 -17.44 -16.34
N PHE A 222 0.91 -18.04 -17.39
CA PHE A 222 1.86 -17.38 -18.30
C PHE A 222 1.18 -16.40 -19.25
N GLU A 223 -0.13 -16.55 -19.46
CA GLU A 223 -0.94 -15.70 -20.32
C GLU A 223 -2.19 -15.24 -19.56
N VAL A 224 -2.66 -14.05 -19.90
CA VAL A 224 -3.89 -13.46 -19.34
C VAL A 224 -4.69 -12.78 -20.43
N ASN A 225 -6.01 -12.77 -20.27
CA ASN A 225 -6.89 -11.95 -21.08
C ASN A 225 -6.88 -10.53 -20.58
N VAL A 226 -6.45 -9.60 -21.43
CA VAL A 226 -6.31 -8.19 -21.11
C VAL A 226 -7.41 -7.40 -21.82
N SER A 227 -8.14 -6.60 -21.06
CA SER A 227 -9.20 -5.73 -21.59
C SER A 227 -9.18 -4.36 -20.92
N LYS A 228 -9.71 -3.36 -21.63
CA LYS A 228 -9.95 -2.03 -21.04
C LYS A 228 -10.98 -2.17 -19.93
N ASN A 229 -10.63 -1.75 -18.71
CA ASN A 229 -11.56 -1.83 -17.59
C ASN A 229 -12.75 -0.88 -17.83
N GLN A 230 -13.94 -1.45 -17.97
CA GLN A 230 -15.19 -0.69 -18.13
C GLN A 230 -15.88 -0.40 -16.79
N ARG A 231 -15.42 -1.03 -15.71
CA ARG A 231 -16.00 -0.89 -14.37
C ARG A 231 -15.69 0.49 -13.80
N GLN A 232 -16.65 1.07 -13.09
CA GLN A 232 -16.42 2.31 -12.36
C GLN A 232 -15.41 2.08 -11.23
N ILE A 233 -14.37 2.91 -11.19
CA ILE A 233 -13.40 2.92 -10.09
C ILE A 233 -13.93 3.87 -9.03
N MET A 234 -14.21 3.35 -7.84
CA MET A 234 -14.81 4.13 -6.76
C MET A 234 -13.74 4.80 -5.89
N PRO A 235 -13.84 6.10 -5.57
CA PRO A 235 -12.96 6.71 -4.59
C PRO A 235 -13.32 6.20 -3.18
N LEU A 236 -12.33 5.73 -2.42
CA LEU A 236 -12.53 5.27 -1.04
C LEU A 236 -12.76 6.45 -0.09
N GLN A 237 -13.79 6.37 0.74
CA GLN A 237 -14.01 7.30 1.87
C GLN A 237 -13.08 6.96 3.02
N SER A 238 -12.96 5.67 3.36
CA SER A 238 -12.05 5.18 4.38
C SER A 238 -11.53 3.79 4.06
N ILE A 239 -10.33 3.49 4.54
CA ILE A 239 -9.69 2.17 4.44
C ILE A 239 -8.99 1.84 5.76
N SER A 240 -9.23 0.62 6.24
CA SER A 240 -8.55 0.03 7.38
C SER A 240 -7.48 -0.93 6.89
N LEU A 241 -6.23 -0.65 7.22
CA LEU A 241 -5.07 -1.41 6.81
C LEU A 241 -4.52 -2.22 7.98
N GLY A 242 -4.30 -3.50 7.72
CA GLY A 242 -3.52 -4.40 8.54
C GLY A 242 -2.04 -4.25 8.20
N ILE A 243 -1.20 -3.89 9.17
CA ILE A 243 0.23 -3.63 8.97
C ILE A 243 1.08 -4.72 9.63
N SER A 244 2.07 -5.22 8.91
CA SER A 244 3.14 -6.06 9.45
C SER A 244 4.52 -5.70 8.88
N PRO A 245 5.63 -6.00 9.58
CA PRO A 245 6.95 -6.00 8.97
C PRO A 245 7.01 -6.93 7.76
N ILE A 246 7.72 -6.50 6.71
CA ILE A 246 8.17 -7.44 5.66
C ILE A 246 9.29 -8.32 6.24
N SER A 247 10.17 -7.72 7.06
CA SER A 247 11.26 -8.40 7.76
C SER A 247 11.49 -7.82 9.16
N GLY A 248 11.96 -8.65 10.10
CA GLY A 248 12.19 -8.25 11.49
C GLY A 248 10.95 -8.33 12.40
N GLU A 249 11.11 -7.99 13.67
CA GLU A 249 10.07 -8.16 14.72
C GLU A 249 9.55 -6.83 15.31
N ASN A 250 10.12 -5.68 14.94
CA ASN A 250 9.77 -4.40 15.54
C ASN A 250 8.51 -3.77 14.91
N MET A 251 7.36 -4.40 15.17
CA MET A 251 6.04 -4.00 14.66
C MET A 251 5.67 -2.56 15.03
N TRP A 252 6.09 -2.08 16.20
CA TRP A 252 5.70 -0.76 16.68
C TRP A 252 6.47 0.37 16.00
N GLU A 253 7.77 0.18 15.76
CA GLU A 253 8.56 1.11 14.96
C GLU A 253 7.96 1.29 13.56
N ILE A 254 7.45 0.21 12.97
CA ILE A 254 6.75 0.23 11.68
C ILE A 254 5.43 1.00 11.76
N ILE A 255 4.61 0.77 12.80
CA ILE A 255 3.38 1.55 13.00
C ILE A 255 3.71 3.03 13.19
N SER A 256 4.72 3.35 14.00
CA SER A 256 5.18 4.72 14.22
C SER A 256 5.68 5.36 12.93
N THR A 257 6.44 4.63 12.12
CA THR A 257 6.90 5.07 10.80
C THR A 257 5.73 5.36 9.87
N ALA A 258 4.73 4.46 9.82
CA ALA A 258 3.52 4.67 9.03
C ALA A 258 2.71 5.89 9.52
N ARG A 259 2.62 6.08 10.85
CA ARG A 259 1.98 7.23 11.52
C ARG A 259 2.64 8.55 11.20
N GLN A 260 3.97 8.58 11.15
CA GLN A 260 4.72 9.80 10.85
C GLN A 260 4.66 10.13 9.36
N ASN A 261 4.42 9.14 8.50
CA ASN A 261 4.50 9.27 7.04
C ASN A 261 3.16 8.99 6.33
N VAL A 262 2.02 9.36 6.93
CA VAL A 262 0.67 9.08 6.40
C VAL A 262 0.48 9.60 4.98
N ASN A 263 0.99 10.80 4.66
CA ASN A 263 0.86 11.38 3.32
C ASN A 263 1.65 10.59 2.27
N ALA A 264 2.85 10.11 2.64
CA ALA A 264 3.64 9.26 1.76
C ALA A 264 2.96 7.90 1.56
N LEU A 265 2.38 7.32 2.62
CA LEU A 265 1.59 6.09 2.54
C LEU A 265 0.37 6.26 1.62
N LYS A 266 -0.39 7.36 1.75
CA LYS A 266 -1.51 7.69 0.85
C LYS A 266 -1.04 7.84 -0.61
N GLY A 267 0.03 8.59 -0.84
CA GLY A 267 0.57 8.83 -2.17
C GLY A 267 1.14 7.55 -2.81
N TRP A 268 1.67 6.63 -2.01
CA TRP A 268 2.06 5.31 -2.49
C TRP A 268 0.83 4.47 -2.86
N LEU A 269 -0.18 4.39 -1.98
CA LEU A 269 -1.42 3.63 -2.23
C LEU A 269 -2.22 4.15 -3.42
N SER A 270 -2.21 5.46 -3.70
CA SER A 270 -2.96 6.05 -4.82
C SER A 270 -2.47 5.60 -6.21
N ASN A 271 -1.30 4.97 -6.28
CA ASN A 271 -0.81 4.40 -7.54
C ASN A 271 -1.47 3.04 -7.85
N TYR A 272 -2.03 2.36 -6.85
CA TYR A 272 -2.63 1.05 -7.00
C TYR A 272 -4.15 1.13 -7.17
N ILE A 273 -4.69 0.21 -7.96
CA ILE A 273 -6.13 -0.08 -7.98
C ILE A 273 -6.41 -1.07 -6.86
N ILE A 274 -7.36 -0.71 -6.00
CA ILE A 274 -7.69 -1.43 -4.77
C ILE A 274 -8.87 -2.37 -5.04
N PHE A 275 -8.71 -3.65 -4.69
CA PHE A 275 -9.74 -4.67 -4.76
C PHE A 275 -9.68 -5.58 -3.52
N LYS A 276 -10.70 -6.40 -3.33
CA LYS A 276 -10.82 -7.26 -2.15
C LYS A 276 -9.65 -8.23 -2.04
N GLY A 277 -9.04 -8.28 -0.85
CA GLY A 277 -7.96 -9.23 -0.56
C GLY A 277 -6.58 -8.81 -1.05
N ILE A 278 -6.45 -7.64 -1.70
CA ILE A 278 -5.14 -7.12 -2.13
C ILE A 278 -4.20 -6.98 -0.93
N LYS A 279 -2.96 -7.43 -1.11
CA LYS A 279 -1.85 -7.27 -0.17
C LYS A 279 -0.72 -6.56 -0.89
N LEU A 280 -0.21 -5.50 -0.31
CA LEU A 280 0.79 -4.63 -0.93
C LEU A 280 2.00 -4.47 -0.02
N ARG A 281 3.21 -4.48 -0.58
CA ARG A 281 4.44 -4.27 0.19
C ARG A 281 5.05 -2.90 -0.12
N TRP A 282 5.03 -2.02 0.87
CA TRP A 282 5.76 -0.75 0.84
C TRP A 282 7.21 -0.96 1.29
N LYS A 283 8.04 -1.40 0.34
CA LYS A 283 9.42 -1.83 0.58
C LYS A 283 10.29 -0.74 1.21
N ASP A 284 10.11 0.52 0.80
CA ASP A 284 10.87 1.67 1.32
C ASP A 284 10.69 1.86 2.84
N ALA A 285 9.56 1.44 3.39
CA ALA A 285 9.24 1.53 4.82
C ALA A 285 9.30 0.18 5.56
N ASN A 286 9.66 -0.92 4.87
CA ASN A 286 9.60 -2.29 5.42
C ASN A 286 8.18 -2.70 5.88
N ILE A 287 7.13 -2.21 5.20
CA ILE A 287 5.73 -2.41 5.60
C ILE A 287 4.99 -3.32 4.61
N ALA A 288 4.36 -4.36 5.10
CA ALA A 288 3.32 -5.11 4.40
C ALA A 288 1.94 -4.61 4.85
N CYS A 289 1.11 -4.23 3.88
CA CYS A 289 -0.24 -3.75 4.07
C CYS A 289 -1.24 -4.80 3.56
N SER A 290 -2.21 -5.14 4.39
CA SER A 290 -3.39 -5.93 4.03
C SER A 290 -4.65 -5.09 4.21
N ILE A 291 -5.63 -5.23 3.34
CA ILE A 291 -6.88 -4.48 3.50
C ILE A 291 -7.82 -5.27 4.42
N LEU A 292 -8.15 -4.67 5.57
CA LEU A 292 -9.05 -5.27 6.55
C LEU A 292 -10.51 -4.92 6.26
N SER A 293 -10.76 -3.64 5.94
CA SER A 293 -12.10 -3.14 5.60
C SER A 293 -12.01 -1.83 4.83
N THR A 294 -13.08 -1.51 4.10
CA THR A 294 -13.18 -0.33 3.23
C THR A 294 -14.59 0.25 3.30
N VAL A 295 -14.70 1.55 2.99
CA VAL A 295 -15.98 2.23 2.77
C VAL A 295 -15.89 2.97 1.42
N PRO A 296 -16.71 2.59 0.41
CA PRO A 296 -17.65 1.46 0.41
C PRO A 296 -16.94 0.10 0.51
N ASP A 297 -17.69 -0.95 0.90
CA ASP A 297 -17.16 -2.31 0.96
C ASP A 297 -16.94 -2.88 -0.44
N LEU A 298 -15.76 -3.46 -0.68
CA LEU A 298 -15.33 -3.97 -1.99
C LEU A 298 -15.83 -5.40 -2.22
N THR A 299 -17.14 -5.61 -2.18
CA THR A 299 -17.72 -6.93 -2.47
C THR A 299 -17.89 -7.17 -3.97
N GLY A 300 -17.60 -8.39 -4.42
CA GLY A 300 -17.63 -8.74 -5.85
C GLY A 300 -16.49 -8.07 -6.62
N ASP A 301 -16.81 -7.60 -7.83
CA ASP A 301 -15.84 -7.09 -8.79
C ASP A 301 -15.62 -5.57 -8.70
N ILE A 302 -15.85 -4.98 -7.53
CA ILE A 302 -15.71 -3.54 -7.30
C ILE A 302 -14.21 -3.18 -7.21
N LEU A 303 -13.81 -2.23 -8.05
CA LEU A 303 -12.48 -1.62 -8.03
C LEU A 303 -12.57 -0.24 -7.38
N ALA A 304 -11.54 0.11 -6.61
CA ALA A 304 -11.48 1.38 -5.91
C ALA A 304 -10.10 2.02 -5.98
N GLU A 305 -10.04 3.29 -5.61
CA GLU A 305 -8.78 4.04 -5.51
C GLU A 305 -8.69 4.82 -4.20
N VAL A 306 -7.45 4.99 -3.73
CA VAL A 306 -7.16 5.87 -2.60
C VAL A 306 -6.97 7.29 -3.13
N THR A 307 -7.72 8.23 -2.55
CA THR A 307 -7.63 9.66 -2.87
C THR A 307 -6.98 10.42 -1.70
N PRO A 308 -6.56 11.69 -1.90
CA PRO A 308 -6.07 12.52 -0.79
C PRO A 308 -7.05 12.62 0.39
N ASN A 309 -8.35 12.55 0.11
CA ASN A 309 -9.44 12.66 1.09
C ASN A 309 -9.77 11.35 1.82
N THR A 310 -9.21 10.21 1.38
CA THR A 310 -9.47 8.91 2.00
C THR A 310 -8.92 8.87 3.43
N THR A 311 -9.74 8.46 4.40
CA THR A 311 -9.32 8.28 5.80
C THR A 311 -8.60 6.94 5.97
N LEU A 312 -7.42 6.94 6.60
CA LEU A 312 -6.63 5.73 6.87
C LEU A 312 -6.75 5.32 8.34
N SER A 313 -7.05 4.06 8.60
CA SER A 313 -6.91 3.44 9.93
C SER A 313 -5.87 2.35 9.87
N LEU A 314 -4.95 2.28 10.84
CA LEU A 314 -3.91 1.26 10.88
C LEU A 314 -4.15 0.32 12.06
N SER A 315 -4.14 -0.96 11.77
CA SER A 315 -4.16 -2.01 12.80
C SER A 315 -2.97 -2.93 12.55
N PRO A 316 -2.18 -3.25 13.57
CA PRO A 316 -1.17 -4.27 13.39
C PRO A 316 -1.81 -5.63 13.10
N THR A 317 -1.20 -6.38 12.19
CA THR A 317 -1.54 -7.77 11.95
C THR A 317 -0.60 -8.67 12.74
N GLY A 318 -1.15 -9.42 13.68
CA GLY A 318 -0.42 -10.24 14.63
C GLY A 318 -0.62 -9.79 16.07
N LEU A 319 -0.10 -10.57 17.02
CA LEU A 319 -0.21 -10.25 18.45
C LEU A 319 0.87 -9.24 18.81
N ILE A 320 0.50 -7.99 19.10
CA ILE A 320 1.41 -7.00 19.67
C ILE A 320 1.39 -7.11 21.20
N PRO A 321 2.53 -7.24 21.87
CA PRO A 321 2.63 -7.00 23.31
C PRO A 321 2.55 -5.50 23.61
N PHE A 322 1.61 -5.08 24.44
CA PHE A 322 1.48 -3.69 24.90
C PHE A 322 1.20 -3.63 26.40
N ASN A 323 1.79 -2.64 27.04
CA ASN A 323 1.52 -2.33 28.44
C ASN A 323 0.15 -1.66 28.58
N ALA A 324 -0.42 -1.70 29.77
CA ALA A 324 -1.71 -1.07 30.03
C ALA A 324 -1.74 -0.34 31.38
N ILE A 325 -2.47 0.77 31.42
CA ILE A 325 -2.77 1.53 32.63
C ILE A 325 -4.30 1.67 32.71
N LEU A 326 -4.91 1.00 33.68
CA LEU A 326 -6.34 1.09 33.92
C LEU A 326 -6.60 2.15 34.99
N ILE A 327 -7.31 3.21 34.65
CA ILE A 327 -7.67 4.30 35.57
C ILE A 327 -9.17 4.19 35.85
N ILE A 328 -9.53 3.93 37.10
CA ILE A 328 -10.89 3.55 37.47
C ILE A 328 -11.45 4.49 38.52
N ASP A 329 -12.54 5.14 38.16
CA ASP A 329 -13.32 6.01 39.03
C ASP A 329 -14.01 5.20 40.14
N ILE A 330 -13.87 5.67 41.38
CA ILE A 330 -14.54 5.13 42.56
C ILE A 330 -15.30 6.23 43.33
N SER A 331 -15.68 7.31 42.65
CA SER A 331 -16.47 8.41 43.20
C SER A 331 -17.84 7.93 43.71
N ARG A 332 -18.54 8.79 44.45
CA ARG A 332 -19.84 8.45 45.03
C ARG A 332 -20.89 8.10 43.96
N SER A 333 -20.85 8.75 42.79
CA SER A 333 -21.78 8.48 41.69
C SER A 333 -21.67 7.04 41.19
N MET A 334 -20.48 6.43 41.26
CA MET A 334 -20.22 5.05 40.86
C MET A 334 -20.96 4.01 41.73
N MET A 335 -21.65 4.43 42.79
CA MET A 335 -22.55 3.62 43.61
C MET A 335 -23.91 3.37 42.96
N ALA A 336 -24.28 4.13 41.92
CA ALA A 336 -25.56 3.99 41.23
C ALA A 336 -25.74 2.56 40.69
N ARG A 337 -26.91 1.98 40.98
CA ARG A 337 -27.30 0.60 40.61
C ARG A 337 -28.12 0.58 39.33
N ASP A 338 -27.49 0.93 38.24
CA ASP A 338 -28.14 1.14 36.95
C ASP A 338 -27.45 0.48 35.76
N VAL A 339 -26.38 -0.30 36.00
CA VAL A 339 -25.77 -1.11 34.93
C VAL A 339 -26.51 -2.43 34.83
N LEU A 340 -27.24 -2.63 33.73
CA LEU A 340 -27.94 -3.89 33.45
C LEU A 340 -26.93 -5.01 33.21
N VAL A 341 -27.16 -6.16 33.83
CA VAL A 341 -26.40 -7.38 33.57
C VAL A 341 -27.09 -8.18 32.49
N THR A 342 -26.44 -8.29 31.33
CA THR A 342 -26.88 -9.13 30.21
C THR A 342 -25.67 -9.70 29.47
N ASN A 343 -25.79 -10.90 28.89
CA ASN A 343 -24.77 -11.53 28.03
C ASN A 343 -23.36 -11.71 28.65
N ILE A 344 -23.25 -11.77 29.98
CA ILE A 344 -21.95 -11.83 30.67
C ILE A 344 -21.42 -13.26 30.94
N ALA A 345 -22.19 -14.30 30.62
CA ALA A 345 -21.85 -15.68 30.97
C ALA A 345 -20.45 -16.12 30.48
N PRO A 346 -20.02 -15.82 29.23
CA PRO A 346 -18.68 -16.17 28.77
C PRO A 346 -17.56 -15.52 29.60
N ALA A 347 -17.75 -14.27 30.04
CA ALA A 347 -16.78 -13.56 30.87
C ALA A 347 -16.67 -14.17 32.28
N ILE A 348 -17.80 -14.59 32.87
CA ILE A 348 -17.81 -15.31 34.16
C ILE A 348 -17.05 -16.62 34.03
N GLU A 349 -17.33 -17.40 32.98
CA GLU A 349 -16.67 -18.69 32.75
C GLU A 349 -15.16 -18.52 32.54
N GLY A 350 -14.74 -17.50 31.80
CA GLY A 350 -13.32 -17.18 31.60
C GLY A 350 -12.58 -16.92 32.91
N ILE A 351 -13.14 -16.10 33.81
CA ILE A 351 -12.52 -15.85 35.12
C ILE A 351 -12.55 -17.09 36.01
N LYS A 352 -13.65 -17.85 36.02
CA LYS A 352 -13.75 -19.09 36.83
C LYS A 352 -12.75 -20.15 36.41
N ALA A 353 -12.41 -20.22 35.12
CA ALA A 353 -11.39 -21.11 34.61
C ALA A 353 -9.97 -20.67 35.03
N ALA A 354 -9.75 -19.37 35.24
CA ALA A 354 -8.47 -18.79 35.60
C ALA A 354 -8.22 -18.65 37.11
N MET A 355 -9.29 -18.60 37.94
CA MET A 355 -9.20 -18.27 39.37
C MET A 355 -10.13 -19.14 40.24
N GLU A 356 -9.58 -19.67 41.33
CA GLU A 356 -10.29 -20.57 42.27
C GLU A 356 -10.66 -19.87 43.58
N SER A 357 -10.14 -18.66 43.84
CA SER A 357 -10.42 -17.89 45.06
C SER A 357 -11.91 -17.77 45.38
N ARG A 358 -12.29 -18.17 46.60
CA ARG A 358 -13.66 -18.09 47.13
C ARG A 358 -14.23 -16.67 47.07
N GLU A 359 -13.42 -15.66 47.36
CA GLU A 359 -13.82 -14.26 47.36
C GLU A 359 -14.22 -13.80 45.95
N ILE A 360 -13.47 -14.24 44.94
CA ILE A 360 -13.79 -13.97 43.53
C ILE A 360 -15.05 -14.72 43.11
N GLN A 361 -15.22 -15.98 43.53
CA GLN A 361 -16.45 -16.73 43.27
C GLN A 361 -17.68 -16.08 43.91
N GLU A 362 -17.56 -15.52 45.11
CA GLU A 362 -18.62 -14.76 45.78
C GLU A 362 -18.90 -13.41 45.09
N PHE A 363 -17.86 -12.75 44.59
CA PHE A 363 -17.99 -11.55 43.77
C PHE A 363 -18.75 -11.82 42.46
N LEU A 364 -18.40 -12.88 41.72
CA LEU A 364 -19.06 -13.23 40.45
C LEU A 364 -20.54 -13.59 40.63
N LYS A 365 -20.94 -14.14 41.79
CA LYS A 365 -22.35 -14.42 42.12
C LYS A 365 -23.24 -13.17 42.19
N LYS A 366 -22.64 -11.97 42.31
CA LYS A 366 -23.36 -10.70 42.29
C LYS A 366 -23.92 -10.36 40.92
N PHE A 367 -23.42 -10.99 39.85
CA PHE A 367 -23.87 -10.74 38.49
C PHE A 367 -24.81 -11.84 38.02
N LYS A 368 -26.12 -11.58 38.15
CA LYS A 368 -27.17 -12.45 37.60
C LYS A 368 -27.79 -11.75 36.41
N ASP A 369 -28.09 -12.52 35.37
CA ASP A 369 -28.74 -12.00 34.18
C ASP A 369 -30.06 -11.27 34.52
N GLY A 370 -30.28 -10.12 33.89
CA GLY A 370 -31.48 -9.29 34.06
C GLY A 370 -31.54 -8.40 35.31
N ILE A 371 -30.48 -8.32 36.12
CA ILE A 371 -30.44 -7.41 37.29
C ILE A 371 -29.55 -6.21 37.04
N ASN A 372 -29.80 -5.11 37.76
CA ASN A 372 -28.89 -3.97 37.78
C ASN A 372 -27.86 -4.09 38.91
N VAL A 373 -26.61 -3.79 38.59
CA VAL A 373 -25.49 -3.77 39.55
C VAL A 373 -24.89 -2.37 39.65
N PRO A 374 -24.16 -2.05 40.75
CA PRO A 374 -23.44 -0.80 40.86
C PRO A 374 -22.36 -0.63 39.78
N ARG A 375 -22.23 0.57 39.22
CA ARG A 375 -21.20 0.90 38.21
C ARG A 375 -19.79 0.48 38.61
N ARG A 376 -19.38 0.75 39.86
CA ARG A 376 -18.06 0.33 40.38
C ARG A 376 -17.84 -1.19 40.41
N ILE A 377 -18.90 -1.96 40.62
CA ILE A 377 -18.79 -3.44 40.65
C ILE A 377 -18.57 -3.92 39.21
N SER A 378 -19.29 -3.36 38.23
CA SER A 378 -19.04 -3.63 36.80
C SER A 378 -17.62 -3.22 36.37
N ALA A 379 -17.14 -2.04 36.82
CA ALA A 379 -15.78 -1.58 36.55
C ALA A 379 -14.71 -2.53 37.12
N ALA A 380 -14.90 -2.99 38.37
CA ALA A 380 -14.02 -3.97 38.98
C ALA A 380 -14.01 -5.30 38.20
N PHE A 381 -15.17 -5.78 37.73
CA PHE A 381 -15.24 -7.00 36.91
C PHE A 381 -14.51 -6.82 35.57
N ALA A 382 -14.71 -5.68 34.88
CA ALA A 382 -14.02 -5.37 33.65
C ALA A 382 -12.49 -5.34 33.82
N ALA A 383 -12.00 -4.75 34.91
CA ALA A 383 -10.57 -4.72 35.24
C ALA A 383 -10.00 -6.12 35.52
N VAL A 384 -10.70 -6.95 36.31
CA VAL A 384 -10.26 -8.33 36.58
C VAL A 384 -10.26 -9.16 35.29
N LEU A 385 -11.28 -9.03 34.45
CA LEU A 385 -11.35 -9.71 33.15
C LEU A 385 -10.16 -9.29 32.28
N PHE A 386 -9.86 -8.00 32.19
CA PHE A 386 -8.73 -7.48 31.42
C PHE A 386 -7.40 -8.07 31.89
N LEU A 387 -7.15 -8.11 33.20
CA LEU A 387 -5.94 -8.73 33.74
C LEU A 387 -5.87 -10.23 33.43
N SER A 388 -7.00 -10.94 33.56
CA SER A 388 -7.07 -12.37 33.24
C SER A 388 -6.72 -12.65 31.77
N GLU A 389 -7.22 -11.83 30.85
CA GLU A 389 -6.92 -11.92 29.42
C GLU A 389 -5.44 -11.62 29.13
N LYS A 390 -4.88 -10.60 29.79
CA LYS A 390 -3.45 -10.23 29.68
C LYS A 390 -2.54 -11.36 30.18
N VAL A 391 -2.83 -11.95 31.33
CA VAL A 391 -2.09 -13.10 31.86
C VAL A 391 -2.23 -14.31 30.93
N GLY A 392 -3.43 -14.55 30.39
CA GLY A 392 -3.68 -15.65 29.45
C GLY A 392 -2.83 -15.57 28.18
N ARG A 393 -2.50 -14.35 27.71
CA ARG A 393 -1.58 -14.13 26.57
C ARG A 393 -0.12 -14.38 26.93
N GLY A 394 0.30 -14.07 28.17
CA GLY A 394 1.63 -14.42 28.68
C GLY A 394 2.82 -13.71 28.03
N PHE A 395 2.60 -12.56 27.39
CA PHE A 395 3.65 -11.84 26.64
C PHE A 395 4.56 -10.92 27.49
N GLY A 396 4.42 -10.93 28.81
CA GLY A 396 5.25 -10.10 29.70
C GLY A 396 4.88 -8.62 29.69
N GLU A 397 3.69 -8.31 29.18
CA GLU A 397 3.03 -7.00 29.28
C GLU A 397 2.86 -6.60 30.74
N LYS A 398 3.10 -5.32 31.04
CA LYS A 398 2.91 -4.72 32.36
C LYS A 398 1.54 -4.06 32.43
N VAL A 399 0.79 -4.33 33.48
CA VAL A 399 -0.52 -3.71 33.71
C VAL A 399 -0.55 -3.04 35.07
N SER A 400 -0.78 -1.72 35.08
CA SER A 400 -1.00 -0.96 36.31
C SER A 400 -2.47 -0.59 36.46
N VAL A 401 -2.93 -0.47 37.70
CA VAL A 401 -4.31 -0.07 38.02
C VAL A 401 -4.26 1.10 38.96
N ILE A 402 -4.90 2.19 38.56
CA ILE A 402 -5.04 3.43 39.32
C ILE A 402 -6.50 3.55 39.70
N ARG A 403 -6.80 3.70 40.99
CA ARG A 403 -8.12 4.10 41.46
C ARG A 403 -8.11 5.60 41.74
N PHE A 404 -9.21 6.29 41.47
CA PHE A 404 -9.33 7.70 41.82
C PHE A 404 -10.72 8.09 42.29
N ALA A 405 -10.75 9.05 43.20
CA ALA A 405 -11.93 9.84 43.56
C ALA A 405 -11.47 11.19 44.13
N ASP A 406 -11.28 11.25 45.45
CA ASP A 406 -10.70 12.41 46.13
C ASP A 406 -9.19 12.52 45.87
N GLU A 407 -8.50 11.37 45.85
CA GLU A 407 -7.09 11.22 45.53
C GLU A 407 -6.91 10.12 44.47
N ALA A 408 -5.80 10.18 43.73
CA ALA A 408 -5.40 9.13 42.79
C ALA A 408 -4.34 8.23 43.42
N GLN A 409 -4.57 6.92 43.41
CA GLN A 409 -3.68 5.93 43.99
C GLN A 409 -3.42 4.78 43.03
N VAL A 410 -2.14 4.48 42.79
CA VAL A 410 -1.72 3.26 42.09
C VAL A 410 -1.86 2.07 43.05
N LEU A 411 -2.53 1.02 42.60
CA LEU A 411 -2.68 -0.21 43.37
C LEU A 411 -1.35 -0.99 43.38
N PRO A 412 -0.87 -1.44 44.55
CA PRO A 412 0.34 -2.23 44.63
C PRO A 412 0.09 -3.67 44.16
N PHE A 413 1.03 -4.27 43.46
CA PHE A 413 1.03 -5.68 43.07
C PHE A 413 2.28 -6.34 43.66
N GLY A 414 2.17 -6.81 44.91
CA GLY A 414 3.32 -7.24 45.72
C GLY A 414 4.27 -6.08 45.96
N ASP A 415 5.54 -6.23 45.56
CA ASP A 415 6.58 -5.21 45.68
C ASP A 415 6.62 -4.21 44.49
N SER A 416 5.67 -4.32 43.55
CA SER A 416 5.59 -3.49 42.34
C SER A 416 4.32 -2.64 42.32
N TYR A 417 4.27 -1.66 41.42
CA TYR A 417 3.07 -0.88 41.10
C TYR A 417 2.38 -1.36 39.80
N TYR A 418 2.83 -2.49 39.27
CA TYR A 418 2.25 -3.16 38.09
C TYR A 418 2.26 -4.68 38.25
N MET A 419 1.32 -5.33 37.58
CA MET A 419 1.30 -6.78 37.36
C MET A 419 2.08 -7.13 36.09
N ASP A 420 2.95 -8.12 36.16
CA ASP A 420 3.64 -8.69 35.00
C ASP A 420 2.91 -9.95 34.51
N SER A 421 2.37 -9.88 33.28
CA SER A 421 1.60 -10.97 32.67
C SER A 421 2.40 -12.24 32.39
N ALA A 422 3.74 -12.20 32.34
CA ALA A 422 4.59 -13.39 32.16
C ALA A 422 5.26 -13.88 33.45
N SER A 423 4.94 -13.32 34.61
CA SER A 423 5.67 -13.62 35.86
C SER A 423 5.67 -15.10 36.26
N GLY A 424 4.72 -15.91 35.76
CA GLY A 424 4.59 -17.35 36.07
C GLY A 424 4.35 -17.67 37.55
N LYS A 425 4.28 -16.63 38.40
CA LYS A 425 4.07 -16.73 39.84
C LYS A 425 2.62 -17.10 40.09
N LYS A 426 2.39 -18.32 40.59
CA LYS A 426 1.06 -18.80 40.99
C LYS A 426 0.44 -17.83 42.01
N GLY A 427 -0.81 -17.44 41.78
CA GLY A 427 -1.59 -16.63 42.71
C GLY A 427 -1.52 -15.10 42.51
N VAL A 428 -0.59 -14.56 41.69
CA VAL A 428 -0.49 -13.11 41.47
C VAL A 428 -1.77 -12.53 40.86
N LEU A 429 -2.36 -13.23 39.88
CA LEU A 429 -3.63 -12.83 39.28
C LEU A 429 -4.78 -12.86 40.29
N GLU A 430 -4.79 -13.85 41.20
CA GLU A 430 -5.82 -13.92 42.24
C GLU A 430 -5.66 -12.81 43.29
N GLU A 431 -4.44 -12.52 43.70
CA GLU A 431 -4.12 -11.43 44.64
C GLU A 431 -4.51 -10.07 44.05
N ALA A 432 -4.13 -9.84 42.79
CA ALA A 432 -4.55 -8.68 42.01
C ALA A 432 -6.07 -8.55 41.94
N ALA A 433 -6.77 -9.66 41.62
CA ALA A 433 -8.23 -9.66 41.51
C ALA A 433 -8.91 -9.35 42.86
N ARG A 434 -8.44 -9.95 43.96
CA ARG A 434 -8.96 -9.67 45.31
C ARG A 434 -8.76 -8.20 45.66
N MET A 435 -7.58 -7.65 45.36
CA MET A 435 -7.27 -6.26 45.62
C MET A 435 -8.18 -5.32 44.83
N ILE A 436 -8.43 -5.60 43.54
CA ILE A 436 -9.36 -4.81 42.72
C ILE A 436 -10.78 -4.88 43.28
N VAL A 437 -11.27 -6.07 43.62
CA VAL A 437 -12.62 -6.23 44.18
C VAL A 437 -12.76 -5.45 45.50
N ASP A 438 -11.74 -5.48 46.36
CA ASP A 438 -11.75 -4.76 47.63
C ASP A 438 -11.61 -3.24 47.45
N ARG A 439 -10.57 -2.80 46.74
CA ARG A 439 -10.19 -1.38 46.62
C ARG A 439 -11.00 -0.58 45.60
N ILE A 440 -11.70 -1.25 44.69
CA ILE A 440 -12.56 -0.62 43.67
C ILE A 440 -14.01 -1.06 43.87
N GLY A 441 -14.28 -2.36 43.96
CA GLY A 441 -15.65 -2.86 44.09
C GLY A 441 -16.35 -2.48 45.40
N ASN A 442 -15.60 -2.38 46.50
CA ASN A 442 -16.13 -2.13 47.84
C ASN A 442 -15.78 -0.73 48.41
N ALA A 443 -14.82 -0.01 47.85
CA ALA A 443 -14.44 1.35 48.28
C ALA A 443 -15.22 2.45 47.53
N TYR A 444 -15.23 3.66 48.09
CA TYR A 444 -15.70 4.86 47.40
C TYR A 444 -15.10 6.14 47.98
N GLY A 445 -15.02 7.20 47.16
CA GLY A 445 -14.68 8.56 47.56
C GLY A 445 -15.80 9.56 47.28
N GLN A 446 -15.53 10.86 47.39
CA GLN A 446 -16.53 11.92 47.18
C GLN A 446 -16.43 12.61 45.83
N ALA A 447 -15.22 12.98 45.39
CA ALA A 447 -14.96 13.75 44.17
C ALA A 447 -14.59 12.87 42.96
N THR A 448 -14.46 13.51 41.79
CA THR A 448 -14.07 12.90 40.51
C THR A 448 -12.85 13.66 39.95
N ASN A 449 -11.72 13.58 40.67
CA ASN A 449 -10.49 14.30 40.34
C ASN A 449 -9.69 13.53 39.25
N MET A 450 -10.03 13.76 37.98
CA MET A 450 -9.44 13.04 36.85
C MET A 450 -8.04 13.53 36.46
N GLY A 451 -7.75 14.81 36.56
CA GLY A 451 -6.44 15.42 36.29
C GLY A 451 -5.32 14.77 37.09
N PRO A 452 -5.39 14.72 38.44
CA PRO A 452 -4.42 14.00 39.26
C PRO A 452 -4.29 12.52 38.90
N ALA A 453 -5.37 11.87 38.47
CA ALA A 453 -5.34 10.47 38.04
C ALA A 453 -4.55 10.30 36.72
N MET A 454 -4.74 11.21 35.77
CA MET A 454 -3.98 11.25 34.51
C MET A 454 -2.50 11.58 34.75
N LEU A 455 -2.18 12.51 35.65
CA LEU A 455 -0.80 12.79 36.05
C LEU A 455 -0.13 11.55 36.66
N LYS A 456 -0.86 10.82 37.52
CA LYS A 456 -0.35 9.57 38.08
C LYS A 456 -0.12 8.50 37.01
N ALA A 457 -1.00 8.42 36.01
CA ALA A 457 -0.80 7.54 34.86
C ALA A 457 0.43 7.93 34.04
N HIS A 458 0.74 9.23 33.94
CA HIS A 458 1.94 9.71 33.25
C HIS A 458 3.21 9.31 34.01
N GLU A 459 3.21 9.36 35.35
CA GLU A 459 4.32 8.84 36.16
C GLU A 459 4.53 7.34 35.93
N VAL A 460 3.45 6.54 35.91
CA VAL A 460 3.53 5.10 35.64
C VAL A 460 4.06 4.82 34.23
N LEU A 461 3.59 5.59 33.22
CA LEU A 461 4.08 5.49 31.85
C LEU A 461 5.59 5.73 31.77
N PHE A 462 6.09 6.77 32.44
CA PHE A 462 7.52 7.08 32.46
C PHE A 462 8.36 5.93 33.05
N GLU A 463 7.84 5.24 34.07
CA GLU A 463 8.51 4.06 34.59
C GLU A 463 8.43 2.85 33.65
N PHE A 464 7.32 2.66 32.93
CA PHE A 464 7.24 1.64 31.88
C PHE A 464 8.26 1.87 30.77
N GLU A 465 8.45 3.12 30.35
CA GLU A 465 9.44 3.50 29.34
C GLU A 465 10.88 3.22 29.78
N LYS A 466 11.18 3.34 31.08
CA LYS A 466 12.50 2.95 31.61
C LYS A 466 12.73 1.44 31.55
N ILE A 467 11.68 0.64 31.71
CA ILE A 467 11.75 -0.82 31.73
C ILE A 467 11.85 -1.34 30.30
N ASN A 468 10.89 -0.96 29.45
CA ASN A 468 10.80 -1.37 28.06
C ASN A 468 10.57 -0.11 27.19
N PRO A 469 11.66 0.54 26.74
CA PRO A 469 11.57 1.64 25.79
C PRO A 469 10.79 1.19 24.55
N ASP A 470 10.00 2.10 23.99
CA ASP A 470 9.23 1.90 22.76
C ASP A 470 8.10 0.85 22.80
N GLN A 471 7.84 0.20 23.94
CA GLN A 471 6.69 -0.67 24.07
C GLN A 471 5.39 0.15 24.11
N PRO A 472 4.42 -0.11 23.21
CA PRO A 472 3.16 0.63 23.21
C PRO A 472 2.42 0.49 24.55
N THR A 473 1.77 1.57 24.98
CA THR A 473 1.01 1.61 26.22
C THR A 473 -0.43 2.06 25.95
N MET A 474 -1.38 1.24 26.37
CA MET A 474 -2.80 1.55 26.37
C MET A 474 -3.20 2.16 27.72
N VAL A 475 -3.78 3.35 27.71
CA VAL A 475 -4.41 3.94 28.91
C VAL A 475 -5.92 3.80 28.75
N VAL A 476 -6.60 3.27 29.77
CA VAL A 476 -8.06 3.14 29.78
C VAL A 476 -8.60 3.88 30.99
N LEU A 477 -9.29 4.99 30.76
CA LEU A 477 -9.99 5.74 31.80
C LEU A 477 -11.46 5.31 31.83
N LEU A 478 -11.94 4.79 32.97
CA LEU A 478 -13.35 4.49 33.19
C LEU A 478 -13.91 5.45 34.23
N THR A 479 -14.97 6.17 33.87
CA THR A 479 -15.63 7.17 34.72
C THR A 479 -17.13 7.24 34.46
N ASP A 480 -17.88 7.79 35.42
CA ASP A 480 -19.32 8.02 35.29
C ASP A 480 -19.76 9.49 35.37
N GLY A 481 -18.79 10.41 35.41
CA GLY A 481 -19.04 11.82 35.62
C GLY A 481 -18.15 12.73 34.78
N ALA A 482 -18.35 14.03 34.95
CA ALA A 482 -17.46 15.06 34.43
C ALA A 482 -16.31 15.31 35.42
N PRO A 483 -15.12 15.74 34.94
CA PRO A 483 -14.03 16.13 35.82
C PRO A 483 -14.46 17.25 36.78
N THR A 484 -14.21 17.07 38.09
CA THR A 484 -14.51 18.11 39.10
C THR A 484 -13.37 19.11 39.29
N ASP A 485 -12.25 18.88 38.61
CA ASP A 485 -11.00 19.64 38.68
C ASP A 485 -10.80 20.59 37.48
N GLY A 486 -11.88 20.90 36.74
CA GLY A 486 -11.84 21.90 35.67
C GLY A 486 -11.00 21.45 34.47
N ASN A 487 -10.02 22.26 34.09
CA ASN A 487 -9.21 22.03 32.88
C ASN A 487 -8.02 21.07 33.11
N ASP A 488 -7.69 20.76 34.36
CA ASP A 488 -6.52 19.95 34.72
C ASP A 488 -6.53 18.58 34.03
N PHE A 489 -7.72 17.99 33.85
CA PHE A 489 -7.88 16.75 33.09
C PHE A 489 -7.39 16.87 31.65
N PHE A 490 -7.80 17.93 30.94
CA PHE A 490 -7.47 18.09 29.53
C PHE A 490 -5.99 18.42 29.33
N GLU A 491 -5.42 19.24 30.21
CA GLU A 491 -3.99 19.54 30.23
C GLU A 491 -3.15 18.27 30.47
N ALA A 492 -3.58 17.41 31.40
CA ALA A 492 -2.92 16.14 31.67
C ALA A 492 -3.02 15.17 30.48
N VAL A 493 -4.16 15.11 29.79
CA VAL A 493 -4.32 14.31 28.56
C VAL A 493 -3.39 14.82 27.45
N GLN A 494 -3.24 16.14 27.33
CA GLN A 494 -2.38 16.75 26.31
C GLN A 494 -0.91 16.35 26.49
N ALA A 495 -0.44 16.11 27.72
CA ALA A 495 0.92 15.61 27.98
C ALA A 495 1.19 14.22 27.35
N PHE A 496 0.15 13.40 27.13
CA PHE A 496 0.29 12.12 26.43
C PHE A 496 0.27 12.26 24.91
N ALA A 497 -0.27 13.36 24.37
CA ALA A 497 -0.45 13.52 22.92
C ALA A 497 0.88 13.59 22.16
N ASP A 498 1.95 14.05 22.82
CA ASP A 498 3.30 14.10 22.26
C ASP A 498 3.96 12.71 22.16
N ASN A 499 3.40 11.70 22.83
CA ASN A 499 3.93 10.34 22.82
C ASN A 499 3.23 9.46 21.77
N PRO A 500 3.87 9.13 20.64
CA PRO A 500 3.28 8.29 19.62
C PRO A 500 3.06 6.85 20.09
N ASN A 501 3.63 6.43 21.22
CA ASN A 501 3.54 5.08 21.77
C ASN A 501 2.32 4.88 22.67
N VAL A 502 1.53 5.93 22.93
CA VAL A 502 0.39 5.91 23.83
C VAL A 502 -0.93 6.00 23.08
N VAL A 503 -1.92 5.22 23.52
CA VAL A 503 -3.31 5.33 23.09
C VAL A 503 -4.22 5.44 24.30
N ILE A 504 -5.08 6.46 24.34
CA ILE A 504 -6.02 6.68 25.45
C ILE A 504 -7.44 6.34 25.02
N TYR A 505 -8.03 5.36 25.72
CA TYR A 505 -9.44 5.03 25.63
C TYR A 505 -10.18 5.57 26.85
N ILE A 506 -11.39 6.08 26.62
CA ILE A 506 -12.25 6.57 27.69
C ILE A 506 -13.57 5.82 27.65
N ILE A 507 -13.98 5.30 28.80
CA ILE A 507 -15.19 4.51 29.00
C ILE A 507 -16.14 5.27 29.91
N GLY A 508 -17.32 5.58 29.38
CA GLY A 508 -18.36 6.31 30.08
C GLY A 508 -19.43 5.39 30.64
N LEU A 509 -19.64 5.37 31.95
CA LEU A 509 -20.80 4.70 32.56
C LEU A 509 -21.86 5.73 32.95
N GLY A 510 -23.12 5.50 32.59
CA GLY A 510 -24.18 6.46 32.92
C GLY A 510 -24.09 7.75 32.11
N ASN A 511 -23.85 8.89 32.77
CA ASN A 511 -23.99 10.22 32.15
C ASN A 511 -22.73 11.10 32.30
N PRO A 512 -21.56 10.66 31.79
CA PRO A 512 -20.40 11.54 31.69
C PRO A 512 -20.62 12.62 30.61
N ASP A 513 -19.70 13.57 30.52
CA ASP A 513 -19.66 14.55 29.43
C ASP A 513 -19.15 13.88 28.14
N ASP A 514 -20.06 13.35 27.34
CA ASP A 514 -19.76 12.57 26.13
C ASP A 514 -18.89 13.36 25.13
N GLU A 515 -19.09 14.67 25.00
CA GLU A 515 -18.34 15.52 24.07
C GLU A 515 -16.89 15.72 24.53
N LEU A 516 -16.71 16.06 25.81
CA LEU A 516 -15.40 16.23 26.42
C LEU A 516 -14.60 14.93 26.40
N MET A 517 -15.23 13.80 26.75
CA MET A 517 -14.57 12.49 26.74
C MET A 517 -14.14 12.07 25.34
N ASN A 518 -15.02 12.26 24.34
CA ASN A 518 -14.67 11.98 22.96
C ASN A 518 -13.51 12.86 22.47
N ARG A 519 -13.53 14.15 22.80
CA ARG A 519 -12.44 15.07 22.44
C ARG A 519 -11.11 14.65 23.07
N ALA A 520 -11.11 14.28 24.35
CA ALA A 520 -9.90 13.87 25.07
C ALA A 520 -9.31 12.56 24.51
N ALA A 521 -10.11 11.50 24.35
CA ALA A 521 -9.65 10.22 23.81
C ALA A 521 -9.04 10.37 22.40
N GLN A 522 -9.63 11.25 21.60
CA GLN A 522 -9.19 11.53 20.24
C GLN A 522 -7.85 12.29 20.14
N LEU A 523 -7.38 12.96 21.20
CA LEU A 523 -6.06 13.62 21.18
C LEU A 523 -4.92 12.59 21.10
N CYS A 524 -5.13 11.41 21.68
CA CYS A 524 -4.13 10.35 21.76
C CYS A 524 -4.45 9.16 20.84
N GLY A 525 -5.25 9.36 19.79
CA GLY A 525 -5.56 8.34 18.78
C GLY A 525 -6.45 7.17 19.25
N GLY A 526 -7.08 7.29 20.42
CA GLY A 526 -8.04 6.30 20.92
C GLY A 526 -9.49 6.70 20.64
N GLU A 527 -10.43 6.12 21.41
CA GLU A 527 -11.86 6.38 21.24
C GLU A 527 -12.59 6.46 22.58
N TYR A 528 -13.69 7.22 22.58
CA TYR A 528 -14.68 7.20 23.64
C TYR A 528 -15.70 6.11 23.37
N PHE A 529 -16.01 5.30 24.38
CA PHE A 529 -17.00 4.24 24.32
C PHE A 529 -17.94 4.31 25.51
N LYS A 530 -19.24 4.19 25.24
CA LYS A 530 -20.31 4.23 26.24
C LYS A 530 -21.12 2.94 26.12
N PRO A 531 -20.87 1.92 26.96
CA PRO A 531 -21.61 0.68 26.90
C PRO A 531 -23.05 0.88 27.39
N ASP A 532 -23.99 0.19 26.74
CA ASP A 532 -25.39 0.17 27.17
C ASP A 532 -25.60 -0.73 28.40
N ASP A 533 -24.73 -1.73 28.58
CA ASP A 533 -24.84 -2.72 29.64
C ASP A 533 -23.49 -3.33 30.06
N ALA A 534 -23.52 -4.19 31.08
CA ALA A 534 -22.32 -4.87 31.56
C ALA A 534 -21.72 -5.84 30.53
N GLY A 535 -22.53 -6.45 29.67
CA GLY A 535 -22.07 -7.35 28.62
C GLY A 535 -21.20 -6.62 27.60
N GLU A 536 -21.69 -5.50 27.08
CA GLU A 536 -20.93 -4.66 26.15
C GLU A 536 -19.62 -4.15 26.74
N LEU A 537 -19.65 -3.71 28.01
CA LEU A 537 -18.45 -3.30 28.73
C LEU A 537 -17.40 -4.42 28.77
N LEU A 538 -17.82 -5.63 29.14
CA LEU A 538 -16.91 -6.78 29.29
C LEU A 538 -16.38 -7.26 27.93
N VAL A 539 -17.21 -7.26 26.89
CA VAL A 539 -16.78 -7.56 25.52
C VAL A 539 -15.73 -6.55 25.06
N TRP A 540 -15.95 -5.26 25.31
CA TRP A 540 -14.99 -4.21 24.97
C TRP A 540 -13.65 -4.43 25.68
N TYR A 541 -13.65 -4.67 26.99
CA TYR A 541 -12.41 -4.89 27.76
C TYR A 541 -11.70 -6.19 27.35
N SER A 542 -12.43 -7.29 27.12
CA SER A 542 -11.83 -8.56 26.65
C SER A 542 -11.16 -8.38 25.28
N LYS A 543 -11.84 -7.70 24.35
CA LYS A 543 -11.27 -7.38 23.02
C LYS A 543 -10.04 -6.49 23.15
N ARG A 544 -10.11 -5.42 23.95
CA ARG A 544 -9.02 -4.46 24.13
C ARG A 544 -7.85 -4.98 24.95
N ALA A 545 -8.03 -6.03 25.74
CA ALA A 545 -6.91 -6.72 26.39
C ALA A 545 -6.03 -7.47 25.36
N ARG A 546 -6.63 -7.89 24.24
CA ARG A 546 -6.00 -8.68 23.18
C ARG A 546 -5.51 -7.81 22.01
N ASP A 547 -6.31 -6.82 21.63
CA ASP A 547 -6.11 -6.03 20.41
C ASP A 547 -5.86 -4.55 20.71
N LEU A 548 -4.72 -4.04 20.23
CA LEU A 548 -4.42 -2.61 20.18
C LEU A 548 -4.76 -2.08 18.77
N THR A 549 -5.75 -1.19 18.68
CA THR A 549 -6.06 -0.46 17.44
C THR A 549 -5.60 0.98 17.57
N VAL A 550 -5.05 1.56 16.49
CA VAL A 550 -4.61 2.96 16.47
C VAL A 550 -5.31 3.68 15.32
N LYS A 551 -6.18 4.65 15.63
CA LYS A 551 -6.76 5.51 14.59
C LYS A 551 -5.75 6.60 14.22
N LEU A 552 -5.44 6.75 12.93
CA LEU A 552 -4.59 7.84 12.48
C LEU A 552 -5.40 9.12 12.35
N LYS A 553 -4.92 10.21 12.94
CA LYS A 553 -5.26 11.55 12.46
C LYS A 553 -4.14 12.02 11.55
N ALA A 554 -4.50 12.56 10.39
CA ALA A 554 -3.59 13.43 9.67
C ALA A 554 -3.31 14.62 10.59
N HIS A 555 -2.09 14.72 11.13
CA HIS A 555 -1.66 15.98 11.71
C HIS A 555 -1.65 16.99 10.57
N GLN A 556 -2.68 17.83 10.49
CA GLN A 556 -2.55 19.11 9.82
C GLN A 556 -1.55 19.90 10.65
N LYS A 557 -0.30 19.92 10.20
CA LYS A 557 0.63 20.99 10.58
C LYS A 557 0.31 22.22 9.75
#